data_AF-A0A368WSE0-F1
#
_entry.id   AF-A0A368WSE0-F1
#
_cell.length_a   1.000
_cell.length_b   1.000
_cell.length_c   1.000
_cell.angle_alpha   90.00
_cell.angle_beta   90.00
_cell.angle_gamma   90.00
#
_symmetry.space_group_name_H-M   'P 1'
#
loop_
_entity.id
_entity.type
_entity.pdbx_description
1 polymer ?
#
loop_
_entity_poly.entity_id
_entity_poly.type
_entity_poly.pdbx_seq_one_letter_code
_entity_poly.pdbx_strand_id
1 'polypeptide(L)'
;MTSTLCTATGMQWQQLGKKIKSEGYGVNGSHIYSNLMLLKKADTLPELSIRSLKEWRIWLELKRLKKNIRFKLNNNNLDQIDKIEGIKIGEVELNLKKNELLLELKNDQFNFSYSKFLQNPRAILNKIITSGEIKK
;
A
#
# COMPACT_ATOMS: atom_id res chain seq x y z
N MET A 1 -7.89 22.55 2.18
CA MET A 1 -8.84 21.90 3.11
C MET A 1 -8.16 20.66 3.68
N THR A 2 -7.79 20.66 4.96
CA THR A 2 -7.09 19.56 5.63
C THR A 2 -8.09 18.70 6.37
N SER A 3 -8.34 17.48 5.89
CA SER A 3 -9.18 16.51 6.59
C SER A 3 -8.39 15.82 7.71
N THR A 4 -9.00 15.75 8.90
CA THR A 4 -8.49 15.05 10.08
C THR A 4 -9.29 13.76 10.21
N LEU A 5 -8.61 12.61 10.27
CA LEU A 5 -9.24 11.31 10.48
C LEU A 5 -9.31 11.00 11.97
N CYS A 6 -10.44 10.43 12.41
CA CYS A 6 -10.73 10.21 13.82
C CYS A 6 -11.43 8.84 14.05
N THR A 7 -11.33 8.27 15.25
CA THR A 7 -12.01 7.01 15.65
C THR A 7 -13.01 7.20 16.78
N ALA A 8 -14.06 6.38 16.78
CA ALA A 8 -15.06 6.29 17.85
C ALA A 8 -14.95 4.95 18.60
N THR A 9 -14.49 4.99 19.84
CA THR A 9 -14.71 3.96 20.86
C THR A 9 -15.00 4.69 22.16
N GLY A 10 -16.28 4.85 22.53
CA GLY A 10 -16.70 5.54 23.76
C GLY A 10 -16.56 7.07 23.71
N MET A 11 -17.49 7.74 23.01
CA MET A 11 -17.89 9.16 23.12
C MET A 11 -16.85 10.29 23.27
N GLN A 12 -15.57 10.09 22.99
CA GLN A 12 -14.62 11.20 22.85
C GLN A 12 -13.73 11.05 21.63
N TRP A 13 -13.68 12.10 20.81
CA TRP A 13 -12.78 12.18 19.68
C TRP A 13 -11.34 12.24 20.18
N GLN A 14 -10.53 11.26 19.78
CA GLN A 14 -9.10 11.27 20.07
C GLN A 14 -8.32 11.72 18.84
N GLN A 15 -7.52 12.76 19.00
CA GLN A 15 -6.62 13.22 17.96
C GLN A 15 -5.47 12.21 17.79
N LEU A 16 -5.14 11.89 16.54
CA LEU A 16 -3.97 11.08 16.23
C LEU A 16 -2.68 11.87 16.49
N GLY A 17 -1.67 11.19 17.03
CA GLY A 17 -0.35 11.78 17.27
C GLY A 17 0.40 12.20 16.00
N LYS A 18 -0.10 11.83 14.81
CA LYS A 18 0.43 12.26 13.52
C LYS A 18 -0.68 12.45 12.49
N LYS A 19 -0.42 13.33 11.52
CA LYS A 19 -1.30 13.54 10.36
C LYS A 19 -1.10 12.43 9.33
N ILE A 20 -2.20 11.92 8.80
CA ILE A 20 -2.22 10.98 7.67
C ILE A 20 -2.30 11.79 6.38
N LYS A 21 -1.37 11.58 5.45
CA LYS A 21 -1.29 12.32 4.17
C LYS A 21 -2.23 11.72 3.13
N SER A 22 -2.94 12.54 2.36
CA SER A 22 -3.84 12.07 1.30
C SER A 22 -3.08 11.41 0.13
N GLU A 23 -1.89 11.91 -0.24
CA GLU A 23 -1.10 11.43 -1.40
C GLU A 23 -1.86 11.33 -2.73
N GLY A 24 -2.87 12.19 -2.92
CA GLY A 24 -3.72 12.20 -4.11
C GLY A 24 -4.90 11.22 -4.04
N TYR A 25 -5.09 10.55 -2.91
CA TYR A 25 -6.26 9.73 -2.60
C TYR A 25 -7.29 10.54 -1.81
N GLY A 26 -8.57 10.30 -2.13
CA GLY A 26 -9.70 11.00 -1.53
C GLY A 26 -10.56 10.10 -0.65
N VAL A 27 -11.45 10.75 0.10
CA VAL A 27 -12.60 10.12 0.76
C VAL A 27 -13.80 10.93 0.33
N ASN A 28 -14.71 10.32 -0.43
CA ASN A 28 -15.94 11.00 -0.87
C ASN A 28 -17.11 10.72 0.08
N GLY A 29 -17.11 9.54 0.70
CA GLY A 29 -18.07 9.13 1.72
C GLY A 29 -17.78 9.69 3.12
N SER A 30 -18.62 9.30 4.08
CA SER A 30 -18.53 9.79 5.46
C SER A 30 -17.45 9.10 6.31
N HIS A 31 -16.89 7.97 5.85
CA HIS A 31 -15.95 7.17 6.65
C HIS A 31 -15.11 6.21 5.78
N ILE A 32 -14.00 5.72 6.36
CA ILE A 32 -13.24 4.57 5.87
C ILE A 32 -13.26 3.51 6.97
N TYR A 33 -13.52 2.26 6.60
CA TYR A 33 -13.34 1.13 7.50
C TYR A 33 -11.86 0.74 7.57
N SER A 34 -11.30 0.76 8.77
CA SER A 34 -9.93 0.34 9.04
C SER A 34 -9.83 -0.26 10.44
N ASN A 35 -8.64 -0.70 10.83
CA ASN A 35 -8.38 -1.19 12.18
C ASN A 35 -7.54 -0.17 12.97
N LEU A 36 -7.59 -0.26 14.31
CA LEU A 36 -6.89 0.66 15.21
C LEU A 36 -5.37 0.66 15.01
N MET A 37 -4.79 -0.48 14.61
CA MET A 37 -3.35 -0.59 14.37
C MET A 37 -2.94 0.24 13.15
N LEU A 38 -3.67 0.14 12.04
CA LEU A 38 -3.43 0.94 10.84
C LEU A 38 -3.66 2.41 11.12
N LEU A 39 -4.74 2.79 11.80
CA LEU A 39 -4.98 4.19 12.13
C LEU A 39 -3.84 4.82 12.94
N LYS A 40 -3.27 4.09 13.91
CA LYS A 40 -2.14 4.58 14.70
C LYS A 40 -0.83 4.64 13.92
N LYS A 41 -0.66 3.79 12.89
CA LYS A 41 0.60 3.60 12.17
C LYS A 41 0.64 4.20 10.78
N ALA A 42 -0.50 4.49 10.16
CA ALA A 42 -0.57 4.94 8.78
C ALA A 42 0.08 6.32 8.63
N ASP A 43 0.98 6.45 7.66
CA ASP A 43 1.50 7.74 7.22
C ASP A 43 0.64 8.35 6.12
N THR A 44 -0.01 7.49 5.32
CA THR A 44 -0.75 7.89 4.13
C THR A 44 -2.13 7.24 4.12
N LEU A 45 -3.08 7.91 3.47
CA LEU A 45 -4.48 7.51 3.44
C LEU A 45 -4.70 6.07 2.92
N PRO A 46 -4.11 5.64 1.79
CA PRO A 46 -4.33 4.28 1.29
C PRO A 46 -3.75 3.18 2.17
N GLU A 47 -2.83 3.49 3.10
CA GLU A 47 -2.35 2.51 4.10
C GLU A 47 -3.49 2.02 5.02
N LEU A 48 -4.55 2.81 5.19
CA LEU A 48 -5.72 2.44 5.97
C LEU A 48 -6.55 1.32 5.33
N SER A 49 -6.38 1.09 4.03
CA SER A 49 -7.10 0.08 3.24
C SER A 49 -6.39 -1.28 3.19
N ILE A 50 -5.25 -1.43 3.88
CA ILE A 50 -4.50 -2.69 3.96
C ILE A 50 -5.28 -3.73 4.78
N ARG A 51 -5.40 -4.95 4.27
CA ARG A 51 -6.26 -6.00 4.87
C ARG A 51 -5.49 -7.13 5.55
N SER A 52 -4.19 -7.23 5.30
CA SER A 52 -3.37 -8.29 5.89
C SER A 52 -2.01 -7.80 6.39
N LEU A 53 -1.47 -8.47 7.42
CA LEU A 53 -0.09 -8.25 7.87
C LEU A 53 0.94 -8.52 6.77
N LYS A 54 0.60 -9.41 5.83
CA LYS A 54 1.40 -9.73 4.65
C LYS A 54 1.51 -8.53 3.72
N GLU A 55 0.39 -7.91 3.35
CA GLU A 55 0.37 -6.66 2.57
C GLU A 55 1.15 -5.55 3.29
N TRP A 56 0.91 -5.38 4.60
CA TRP A 56 1.61 -4.39 5.42
C TRP A 56 3.13 -4.58 5.38
N ARG A 57 3.61 -5.82 5.52
CA ARG A 57 5.04 -6.14 5.50
C ARG A 57 5.67 -5.82 4.14
N ILE A 58 5.00 -6.18 3.05
CA ILE A 58 5.49 -5.92 1.69
C ILE A 58 5.56 -4.41 1.43
N TRP A 59 4.52 -3.68 1.83
CA TRP A 59 4.47 -2.23 1.75
C TRP A 59 5.65 -1.56 2.48
N LEU A 60 5.94 -1.97 3.72
CA LEU A 60 7.06 -1.42 4.48
C LEU A 60 8.41 -1.69 3.83
N GLU A 61 8.63 -2.89 3.30
CA GLU A 61 9.90 -3.20 2.60
C GLU A 61 10.05 -2.40 1.31
N LEU A 62 8.95 -2.17 0.58
CA LEU A 62 8.94 -1.35 -0.61
C LEU A 62 9.26 0.12 -0.29
N LYS A 63 8.59 0.73 0.71
CA LYS A 63 8.85 2.11 1.15
C LYS A 63 10.31 2.37 1.54
N ARG A 64 11.05 1.36 1.99
CA ARG A 64 12.48 1.50 2.33
C ARG A 64 13.37 1.67 1.09
N LEU A 65 12.94 1.17 -0.06
CA LEU A 65 13.78 1.11 -1.26
C LEU A 65 13.53 2.25 -2.23
N LYS A 66 12.27 2.69 -2.39
CA LYS A 66 11.92 3.84 -3.23
C LYS A 66 10.95 4.78 -2.54
N LYS A 67 11.10 6.08 -2.82
CA LYS A 67 10.20 7.14 -2.33
C LYS A 67 8.93 7.29 -3.18
N ASN A 68 9.00 6.95 -4.47
CA ASN A 68 7.90 7.15 -5.42
C ASN A 68 7.11 5.85 -5.63
N ILE A 69 6.41 5.42 -4.59
CA ILE A 69 5.59 4.20 -4.60
C ILE A 69 4.15 4.61 -4.34
N ARG A 70 3.20 4.03 -5.08
CA ARG A 70 1.78 4.32 -4.94
C ARG A 70 0.98 3.04 -4.86
N PHE A 71 -0.16 3.06 -4.18
CA PHE A 71 -1.10 1.95 -4.24
C PHE A 71 -1.86 1.96 -5.58
N LYS A 72 -2.05 0.77 -6.14
CA LYS A 72 -2.96 0.54 -7.26
C LYS A 72 -4.32 0.16 -6.68
N LEU A 73 -5.31 0.99 -6.99
CA LEU A 73 -6.68 0.87 -6.52
C LEU A 73 -7.60 0.94 -7.74
N ASN A 74 -8.74 0.27 -7.70
CA ASN A 74 -9.77 0.38 -8.74
C ASN A 74 -10.40 1.79 -8.81
N ASN A 75 -10.31 2.55 -7.71
CA ASN A 75 -10.84 3.89 -7.56
C ASN A 75 -9.95 4.68 -6.59
N ASN A 76 -9.75 5.98 -6.85
CA ASN A 76 -8.97 6.86 -5.99
C ASN A 76 -9.74 7.30 -4.72
N ASN A 77 -11.04 7.01 -4.65
CA ASN A 77 -11.88 7.25 -3.47
C ASN A 77 -11.89 6.03 -2.56
N LEU A 78 -11.27 6.15 -1.38
CA LEU A 78 -10.99 5.02 -0.50
C LEU A 78 -12.22 4.40 0.16
N ASP A 79 -13.30 5.16 0.30
CA ASP A 79 -14.58 4.71 0.84
C ASP A 79 -15.30 3.70 -0.05
N GLN A 80 -14.88 3.58 -1.33
CA GLN A 80 -15.53 2.73 -2.34
C GLN A 80 -14.71 1.48 -2.69
N ILE A 81 -13.66 1.17 -1.91
CA ILE A 81 -12.67 0.16 -2.30
C ILE A 81 -12.77 -1.10 -1.43
N ASP A 82 -12.96 -2.22 -2.11
CA ASP A 82 -13.00 -3.54 -1.49
C ASP A 82 -11.63 -4.18 -1.29
N LYS A 83 -10.55 -3.65 -1.84
CA LYS A 83 -9.18 -4.14 -1.59
C LYS A 83 -8.18 -3.27 -2.34
N ILE A 84 -6.96 -3.28 -1.86
CA ILE A 84 -5.82 -2.85 -2.65
C ILE A 84 -5.62 -3.89 -3.76
N GLU A 85 -5.54 -3.45 -5.02
CA GLU A 85 -5.29 -4.35 -6.15
C GLU A 85 -3.81 -4.70 -6.28
N GLY A 86 -2.95 -3.73 -5.97
CA GLY A 86 -1.52 -3.88 -6.05
C GLY A 86 -0.76 -2.63 -5.62
N ILE A 87 0.52 -2.61 -5.97
CA ILE A 87 1.45 -1.53 -5.66
C ILE A 87 2.19 -1.16 -6.94
N LYS A 88 2.25 0.13 -7.25
CA LYS A 88 2.95 0.68 -8.42
C LYS A 88 4.25 1.35 -8.01
N ILE A 89 5.32 0.99 -8.70
CA ILE A 89 6.69 1.47 -8.47
C ILE A 89 7.25 1.92 -9.83
N GLY A 90 7.04 3.19 -10.18
CA GLY A 90 7.36 3.68 -11.53
C GLY A 90 6.54 2.94 -12.60
N GLU A 91 7.22 2.22 -13.48
CA GLU A 91 6.61 1.40 -14.55
C GLU A 91 6.26 -0.03 -14.11
N VAL A 92 6.67 -0.44 -12.90
CA VAL A 92 6.44 -1.80 -12.41
C VAL A 92 5.16 -1.85 -11.58
N GLU A 93 4.35 -2.89 -11.81
CA GLU A 93 3.14 -3.15 -11.04
C GLU A 93 3.27 -4.48 -10.28
N LEU A 94 3.04 -4.44 -8.98
CA LEU A 94 3.10 -5.58 -8.08
C LEU A 94 1.69 -5.94 -7.62
N ASN A 95 1.19 -7.07 -8.09
CA ASN A 95 -0.12 -7.61 -7.75
C ASN A 95 0.02 -8.69 -6.67
N LEU A 96 -0.77 -8.56 -5.61
CA LEU A 96 -0.76 -9.46 -4.46
C LEU A 96 -1.89 -10.49 -4.62
N LYS A 97 -1.55 -11.74 -4.94
CA LYS A 97 -2.53 -12.83 -5.09
C LYS A 97 -2.27 -13.91 -4.05
N LYS A 98 -3.15 -14.05 -3.04
CA LYS A 98 -3.11 -15.08 -1.97
C LYS A 98 -1.71 -15.44 -1.47
N ASN A 99 -0.97 -16.34 -2.14
CA ASN A 99 0.37 -16.77 -1.73
C ASN A 99 1.53 -16.37 -2.67
N GLU A 100 1.23 -15.63 -3.72
CA GLU A 100 2.17 -15.23 -4.77
C GLU A 100 2.22 -13.71 -4.91
N LEU A 101 3.38 -13.24 -5.32
CA LEU A 101 3.65 -11.88 -5.75
C LEU A 101 3.84 -11.95 -7.26
N LEU A 102 2.86 -11.40 -7.98
CA LEU A 102 2.91 -11.27 -9.43
C LEU A 102 3.45 -9.89 -9.74
N LEU A 103 4.52 -9.83 -10.51
CA LEU A 103 5.10 -8.59 -10.98
C LEU A 103 4.86 -8.49 -12.46
N GLU A 104 4.29 -7.37 -12.87
CA GLU A 104 4.02 -7.02 -14.25
C GLU A 104 4.91 -5.83 -14.59
N LEU A 105 5.77 -6.01 -15.59
CA LEU A 105 6.57 -4.95 -16.17
C LEU A 105 6.38 -4.99 -17.67
N LYS A 106 5.63 -4.02 -18.22
CA LYS A 106 5.31 -3.96 -19.65
C LYS A 106 4.73 -5.28 -20.17
N ASN A 107 5.55 -6.11 -20.83
CA ASN A 107 5.17 -7.40 -21.39
C ASN A 107 5.71 -8.61 -20.61
N ASP A 108 6.56 -8.38 -19.61
CA ASP A 108 7.15 -9.43 -18.80
C ASP A 108 6.35 -9.64 -17.51
N GLN A 109 6.16 -10.91 -17.15
CA GLN A 109 5.54 -11.31 -15.89
C GLN A 109 6.50 -12.17 -15.08
N PHE A 110 6.71 -11.80 -13.83
CA PHE A 110 7.53 -12.55 -12.89
C PHE A 110 6.71 -12.96 -11.67
N ASN A 111 6.70 -14.25 -11.37
CA ASN A 111 6.02 -14.79 -10.19
C ASN A 111 7.03 -15.16 -9.10
N PHE A 112 6.78 -14.67 -7.89
CA PHE A 112 7.54 -15.04 -6.71
C PHE A 112 6.60 -15.57 -5.64
N SER A 113 6.97 -16.69 -5.01
CA SER A 113 6.25 -17.12 -3.82
C SER A 113 6.50 -16.14 -2.67
N TYR A 114 5.50 -15.94 -1.83
CA TYR A 114 5.67 -15.10 -0.65
C TYR A 114 6.70 -15.67 0.34
N SER A 115 6.85 -16.99 0.42
CA SER A 115 7.89 -17.62 1.23
C SER A 115 9.30 -17.22 0.79
N LYS A 116 9.57 -17.20 -0.52
CA LYS A 116 10.84 -16.72 -1.08
C LYS A 116 11.04 -15.23 -0.79
N PHE A 117 9.97 -14.44 -0.88
CA PHE A 117 10.00 -13.03 -0.48
C PHE A 117 10.43 -12.84 0.96
N LEU A 118 9.90 -13.62 1.91
CA LEU A 118 10.28 -13.49 3.31
C LEU A 118 11.74 -13.87 3.58
N GLN A 119 12.29 -14.83 2.85
CA GLN A 119 13.69 -15.24 3.00
C GLN A 119 14.66 -14.15 2.55
N ASN A 120 14.36 -13.47 1.43
CA ASN A 120 15.21 -12.39 0.94
C ASN A 120 14.40 -11.27 0.26
N PRO A 121 13.74 -10.41 1.05
CA PRO A 121 12.90 -9.34 0.51
C PRO A 121 13.70 -8.39 -0.37
N ARG A 122 14.89 -7.98 0.08
CA ARG A 122 15.75 -7.03 -0.65
C ARG A 122 16.17 -7.56 -2.00
N ALA A 123 16.61 -8.82 -2.12
CA ALA A 123 17.02 -9.36 -3.41
C ALA A 123 15.86 -9.40 -4.41
N ILE A 124 14.66 -9.77 -3.96
CA ILE A 124 13.47 -9.80 -4.82
C ILE A 124 13.05 -8.39 -5.21
N LEU A 125 13.01 -7.45 -4.26
CA LEU A 125 12.66 -6.06 -4.53
C LEU A 125 13.71 -5.33 -5.37
N ASN A 126 14.99 -5.65 -5.24
CA ASN A 126 16.02 -5.12 -6.14
C ASN A 126 15.81 -5.64 -7.56
N LYS A 127 15.48 -6.93 -7.74
CA LYS A 127 15.10 -7.43 -9.08
C LYS A 127 13.90 -6.66 -9.64
N ILE A 128 12.87 -6.41 -8.84
CA ILE A 128 11.69 -5.63 -9.23
C ILE A 128 12.08 -4.23 -9.69
N ILE A 129 12.87 -3.53 -8.88
CA ILE A 129 13.25 -2.14 -9.10
C ILE A 129 14.22 -2.02 -10.28
N THR A 130 15.25 -2.85 -10.32
CA THR A 130 16.28 -2.83 -11.37
C THR A 130 15.67 -3.22 -12.71
N SER A 131 14.75 -4.20 -12.77
CA SER A 131 14.02 -4.50 -14.01
C SER A 131 13.24 -3.30 -14.54
N GLY A 132 12.70 -2.44 -13.67
CA GLY A 132 12.04 -1.19 -14.05
C GLY A 132 12.98 -0.04 -14.46
N GLU A 133 14.28 -0.13 -14.19
CA GLU A 133 15.29 0.88 -14.56
C GLU A 133 16.09 0.48 -15.82
N ILE A 134 16.09 -0.81 -16.19
CA ILE A 134 16.72 -1.30 -17.41
C ILE A 134 15.84 -0.93 -18.60
N LYS A 135 16.02 0.31 -19.09
CA LYS A 135 15.79 0.84 -20.45
C LYS A 135 15.40 2.31 -20.34
N LYS A 136 16.41 3.15 -20.09
CA LYS A 136 16.46 4.47 -20.74
C LYS A 136 17.25 4.32 -22.03
#